data_AF-A0A0U2YMF7-F1
#
_entry.id   AF-A0A0U2YMF7-F1
#
_cell.length_a   1.000
_cell.length_b   1.000
_cell.length_c   1.000
_cell.angle_alpha   90.00
_cell.angle_beta   90.00
_cell.angle_gamma   90.00
#
_symmetry.space_group_name_H-M   'P 1'
#
loop_
_entity.id
_entity.type
_entity.pdbx_description
1 polymer ?
#
loop_
_entity_poly.entity_id
_entity_poly.type
_entity_poly.pdbx_seq_one_letter_code
_entity_poly.pdbx_strand_id
1 'polypeptide(L)'
;GLTFTIRLPHNSKAKDIDFSAYAFNEDRVKSETTRLRWSPTETATASAAQPRTKPRAYVIAVGVNANENPSFDLQFAANDARRFQEVLPQRLAATGEYSEVVPVSLISDWEIQRGQKVATKRDATKANFKAVLDLLAGRPVPDEIKRSIPNAEKLARTTPDDLVLILFSSHGYADQSGNFYFIPYDTGPGACSVFTETVRERSISSDELSLWLRDVDAGQMTLIVDACYSTAAIEGSGFKPGPTV
;
A
#
# COMPACT_ATOMS: atom_id res chain seq x y z
N GLY A 1 20.59 -20.31 -15.55
CA GLY A 1 19.13 -20.29 -15.38
C GLY A 1 18.80 -19.31 -14.29
N LEU A 2 17.73 -18.52 -14.46
CA LEU A 2 17.19 -17.71 -13.37
C LEU A 2 16.46 -18.64 -12.40
N THR A 3 16.77 -18.53 -11.11
CA THR A 3 16.14 -19.32 -10.05
C THR A 3 15.32 -18.38 -9.17
N PHE A 4 14.09 -18.76 -8.86
CA PHE A 4 13.19 -17.99 -8.01
C PHE A 4 12.69 -18.86 -6.86
N THR A 5 12.60 -18.26 -5.67
CA THR A 5 12.04 -18.90 -4.47
C THR A 5 10.67 -18.30 -4.20
N ILE A 6 9.64 -19.14 -4.17
CA ILE A 6 8.24 -18.73 -3.98
C ILE A 6 7.74 -19.33 -2.66
N ARG A 7 7.14 -18.51 -1.80
CA ARG A 7 6.44 -18.98 -0.60
C ARG A 7 5.03 -19.42 -0.98
N LEU A 8 4.57 -20.50 -0.37
CA LEU A 8 3.24 -21.07 -0.64
C LEU A 8 2.32 -20.80 0.56
N PRO A 9 1.03 -20.53 0.35
CA PRO A 9 0.08 -20.32 1.43
C PRO A 9 -0.11 -21.61 2.24
N HIS A 10 0.10 -21.51 3.56
CA HIS A 10 -0.01 -22.66 4.47
C HIS A 10 -1.47 -23.01 4.74
N ASN A 11 -2.38 -22.04 4.63
CA ASN A 11 -3.80 -22.23 4.89
C ASN A 11 -4.65 -22.58 3.67
N SER A 12 -4.05 -22.69 2.48
CA SER A 12 -4.81 -23.09 1.30
C SER A 12 -5.30 -24.54 1.47
N LYS A 13 -6.62 -24.75 1.32
CA LYS A 13 -7.20 -26.10 1.11
C LYS A 13 -6.85 -26.65 -0.28
N ALA A 14 -6.00 -25.95 -1.03
CA ALA A 14 -5.65 -26.27 -2.40
C ALA A 14 -4.79 -27.54 -2.40
N LYS A 15 -5.33 -28.60 -2.99
CA LYS A 15 -4.60 -29.85 -3.20
C LYS A 15 -3.52 -29.70 -4.27
N ASP A 16 -3.70 -28.74 -5.17
CA ASP A 16 -2.84 -28.48 -6.31
C ASP A 16 -2.52 -26.99 -6.40
N ILE A 17 -1.29 -26.69 -6.80
CA ILE A 17 -0.76 -25.34 -7.02
C ILE A 17 -0.41 -25.22 -8.49
N ASP A 18 -1.05 -24.29 -9.17
CA ASP A 18 -0.78 -23.98 -10.57
C ASP A 18 0.28 -22.88 -10.66
N PHE A 19 1.45 -23.22 -11.16
CA PHE A 19 2.46 -22.26 -11.60
C PHE A 19 2.20 -21.90 -13.06
N SER A 20 2.30 -20.63 -13.41
CA SER A 20 2.27 -20.19 -14.80
C SER A 20 3.36 -19.18 -15.09
N ALA A 21 3.90 -19.23 -16.30
CA ALA A 21 4.98 -18.36 -16.75
C ALA A 21 4.67 -17.80 -18.14
N TYR A 22 4.86 -16.51 -18.30
CA TYR A 22 4.75 -15.76 -19.54
C TYR A 22 5.63 -14.51 -19.46
N ALA A 23 5.86 -13.86 -20.60
CA ALA A 23 6.62 -12.62 -20.69
C ALA A 23 5.87 -11.58 -21.54
N PHE A 24 6.27 -10.31 -21.42
CA PHE A 24 5.83 -9.24 -22.30
C PHE A 24 7.04 -8.67 -23.06
N ASN A 25 6.86 -8.27 -24.31
CA ASN A 25 7.85 -7.47 -25.03
C ASN A 25 7.68 -5.97 -24.74
N GLU A 26 8.50 -5.12 -25.35
CA GLU A 26 8.47 -3.66 -25.20
C GLU A 26 7.12 -3.06 -25.60
N ASP A 27 6.43 -3.68 -26.56
CA ASP A 27 5.09 -3.29 -27.02
C ASP A 27 3.96 -3.81 -26.12
N ARG A 28 4.28 -4.38 -24.94
CA ARG A 28 3.33 -4.98 -23.99
C ARG A 28 2.53 -6.16 -24.56
N VAL A 29 3.05 -6.84 -25.58
CA VAL A 29 2.45 -8.05 -26.15
C VAL A 29 2.87 -9.26 -25.30
N LYS A 30 1.88 -10.02 -24.81
CA LYS A 30 2.07 -11.21 -23.96
C LYS A 30 2.50 -12.42 -24.79
N SER A 31 3.46 -13.21 -24.29
CA SER A 31 3.82 -14.52 -24.84
C SER A 31 2.74 -15.58 -24.59
N GLU A 32 2.92 -16.77 -25.15
CA GLU A 32 2.20 -17.96 -24.69
C GLU A 32 2.44 -18.19 -23.19
N THR A 33 1.44 -18.75 -22.52
CA THR A 33 1.50 -19.07 -21.09
C THR A 33 1.84 -20.54 -20.91
N THR A 34 3.01 -20.84 -20.36
CA THR A 34 3.38 -22.18 -19.90
C THR A 34 2.79 -22.40 -18.50
N ARG A 35 2.28 -23.61 -18.23
CA ARG A 35 1.69 -23.97 -16.93
C ARG A 35 2.32 -25.24 -16.37
N LEU A 36 2.50 -25.28 -15.06
CA LEU A 36 2.91 -26.46 -14.30
C LEU A 36 1.98 -26.61 -13.11
N ARG A 37 1.25 -27.73 -13.05
CA ARG A 37 0.46 -28.10 -11.88
C ARG A 37 1.31 -28.94 -10.96
N TRP A 38 1.47 -28.50 -9.72
CA TRP A 38 2.24 -29.19 -8.71
C TRP A 38 1.35 -29.54 -7.51
N SER A 39 1.37 -30.81 -7.11
CA SER A 39 0.67 -31.29 -5.93
C SER A 39 1.69 -31.59 -4.83
N PRO A 40 1.55 -31.02 -3.62
CA PRO A 40 2.43 -31.36 -2.49
C PRO A 40 2.31 -32.85 -2.18
N THR A 41 3.44 -33.57 -2.09
CA THR A 41 3.46 -34.95 -1.61
C THR A 41 3.21 -34.98 -0.10
N GLU A 42 2.53 -36.00 0.44
CA GLU A 42 2.16 -36.10 1.87
C GLU A 42 3.34 -35.86 2.86
N THR A 43 4.57 -36.12 2.42
CA THR A 43 5.81 -35.89 3.20
C THR A 43 6.19 -34.40 3.33
N ALA A 44 5.85 -33.55 2.33
CA ALA A 44 6.03 -32.10 2.41
C ALA A 44 4.99 -31.46 3.35
N THR A 45 3.78 -32.03 3.43
CA THR A 45 2.75 -31.62 4.40
C THR A 45 3.07 -32.06 5.83
N ALA A 46 3.82 -33.15 6.03
CA ALA A 46 4.21 -33.63 7.35
C ALA A 46 5.33 -32.79 8.00
N SER A 47 6.27 -32.24 7.22
CA SER A 47 7.25 -31.25 7.70
C SER A 47 6.64 -29.86 7.94
N ALA A 48 5.43 -29.61 7.42
CA ALA A 48 4.63 -28.41 7.63
C ALA A 48 3.70 -28.50 8.85
N ALA A 49 3.89 -29.49 9.73
CA ALA A 49 3.23 -29.59 11.04
C ALA A 49 3.70 -28.51 12.05
N GLN A 50 4.19 -27.36 11.56
CA GLN A 50 4.19 -26.15 12.37
C GLN A 50 2.72 -25.79 12.64
N PRO A 51 2.35 -25.40 13.87
CA PRO A 51 0.98 -25.01 14.18
C PRO A 51 0.54 -23.96 13.17
N ARG A 52 -0.59 -24.20 12.49
CA ARG A 52 -1.18 -23.27 11.52
C ARG A 52 -1.42 -21.96 12.26
N THR A 53 -0.49 -21.02 12.14
CA THR A 53 -0.66 -19.69 12.70
C THR A 53 -1.78 -19.04 11.91
N LYS A 54 -2.81 -18.56 12.60
CA LYS A 54 -3.85 -17.76 11.95
C LYS A 54 -3.17 -16.59 11.23
N PRO A 55 -3.65 -16.21 10.03
CA PRO A 55 -3.07 -15.10 9.27
C PRO A 55 -3.14 -13.79 10.07
N ARG A 56 -2.32 -12.80 9.69
CA ARG A 56 -2.44 -11.44 10.21
C ARG A 56 -3.19 -10.58 9.20
N ALA A 57 -3.86 -9.55 9.70
CA ALA A 57 -4.43 -8.51 8.85
C ALA A 57 -3.74 -7.17 9.15
N TYR A 58 -3.20 -6.53 8.11
CA TYR A 58 -2.63 -5.19 8.18
C TYR A 58 -3.64 -4.20 7.60
N VAL A 59 -4.07 -3.23 8.39
CA VAL A 59 -5.04 -2.21 7.98
C VAL A 59 -4.36 -0.86 8.00
N ILE A 60 -3.92 -0.39 6.83
CA ILE A 60 -3.17 0.85 6.65
C ILE A 60 -4.14 1.92 6.15
N ALA A 61 -4.21 3.06 6.85
CA ALA A 61 -4.97 4.21 6.40
C ALA A 61 -4.07 5.44 6.31
N VAL A 62 -4.07 6.07 5.13
CA VAL A 62 -3.39 7.32 4.86
C VAL A 62 -4.42 8.40 4.59
N GLY A 63 -4.32 9.52 5.32
CA GLY A 63 -5.23 10.66 5.17
C GLY A 63 -4.47 11.98 5.21
N VAL A 64 -4.52 12.73 4.11
CA VAL A 64 -3.75 13.98 3.93
C VAL A 64 -4.69 15.18 3.87
N ASN A 65 -4.99 15.78 5.02
CA ASN A 65 -5.66 17.08 5.11
C ASN A 65 -4.66 18.23 5.07
N ALA A 66 -3.54 18.11 5.79
CA ALA A 66 -2.49 19.11 5.78
C ALA A 66 -1.42 18.79 4.73
N ASN A 67 -0.87 19.84 4.13
CA ASN A 67 0.32 19.77 3.28
C ASN A 67 1.31 20.88 3.68
N GLU A 68 2.60 20.69 3.42
CA GLU A 68 3.62 21.73 3.63
C GLU A 68 3.35 23.01 2.81
N ASN A 69 2.65 22.88 1.68
CA ASN A 69 2.04 23.96 0.93
C ASN A 69 0.53 24.01 1.25
N PRO A 70 0.06 24.98 2.07
CA PRO A 70 -1.34 25.06 2.49
C PRO A 70 -2.35 25.24 1.35
N SER A 71 -1.90 25.58 0.13
CA SER A 71 -2.77 25.60 -1.05
C SER A 71 -3.23 24.19 -1.47
N PHE A 72 -2.58 23.13 -0.98
CA PHE A 72 -2.99 21.73 -1.14
C PHE A 72 -3.73 21.17 0.09
N ASP A 73 -4.16 22.01 1.04
CA ASP A 73 -4.89 21.51 2.20
C ASP A 73 -6.29 20.99 1.82
N LEU A 74 -6.63 19.78 2.29
CA LEU A 74 -7.95 19.16 2.22
C LEU A 74 -8.67 19.22 3.57
N GLN A 75 -9.95 18.84 3.58
CA GLN A 75 -10.81 18.83 4.78
C GLN A 75 -11.23 17.43 5.24
N PHE A 76 -11.34 16.46 4.32
CA PHE A 76 -12.02 15.18 4.59
C PHE A 76 -11.08 13.97 4.66
N ALA A 77 -9.92 14.01 3.99
CA ALA A 77 -9.03 12.87 3.85
C ALA A 77 -8.56 12.28 5.20
N ALA A 78 -8.25 13.13 6.17
CA ALA A 78 -7.89 12.67 7.51
C ALA A 78 -9.08 12.01 8.25
N ASN A 79 -10.30 12.47 8.01
CA ASN A 79 -11.51 11.88 8.60
C ASN A 79 -11.86 10.53 7.97
N ASP A 80 -11.64 10.38 6.66
CA ASP A 80 -11.83 9.10 5.97
C ASP A 80 -10.87 8.04 6.54
N ALA A 81 -9.59 8.40 6.69
CA ALA A 81 -8.59 7.53 7.31
C ALA A 81 -8.96 7.16 8.76
N ARG A 82 -9.46 8.10 9.57
CA ARG A 82 -9.92 7.82 10.94
C ARG A 82 -11.09 6.84 10.97
N ARG A 83 -12.13 7.07 10.16
CA ARG A 83 -13.30 6.17 10.10
C ARG A 83 -12.93 4.76 9.64
N PHE A 84 -12.02 4.66 8.67
CA PHE A 84 -11.51 3.37 8.21
C PHE A 84 -10.82 2.60 9.34
N GLN A 85 -10.01 3.28 10.15
CA GLN A 85 -9.32 2.71 11.32
C GLN A 85 -10.25 2.40 12.49
N GLU A 86 -11.34 3.15 12.66
CA GLU A 86 -12.34 2.88 13.70
C GLU A 86 -13.13 1.61 13.40
N VAL A 87 -13.48 1.37 12.14
CA VAL A 87 -14.43 0.31 11.76
C VAL A 87 -13.75 -0.98 11.36
N LEU A 88 -12.83 -0.96 10.39
CA LEU A 88 -12.36 -2.21 9.76
C LEU A 88 -11.52 -3.10 10.68
N PRO A 89 -10.56 -2.58 11.47
CA PRO A 89 -9.80 -3.41 12.38
C PRO A 89 -10.69 -4.19 13.36
N GLN A 90 -11.74 -3.53 13.89
CA GLN A 90 -12.70 -4.15 14.80
C GLN A 90 -13.52 -5.25 14.11
N ARG A 91 -14.00 -4.98 12.88
CA ARG A 91 -14.77 -5.96 12.11
C ARG A 91 -13.94 -7.19 11.76
N LEU A 92 -12.69 -7.00 11.32
CA LEU A 92 -11.77 -8.09 11.02
C LEU A 92 -11.44 -8.91 12.27
N ALA A 93 -11.15 -8.25 13.40
CA ALA A 93 -10.88 -8.94 14.66
C ALA A 93 -12.08 -9.77 15.13
N ALA A 94 -13.30 -9.24 15.00
CA ALA A 94 -14.53 -9.93 15.39
C ALA A 94 -14.82 -11.21 14.60
N THR A 95 -14.23 -11.40 13.42
CA THR A 95 -14.34 -12.66 12.66
C THR A 95 -13.67 -13.84 13.37
N GLY A 96 -12.65 -13.57 14.20
CA GLY A 96 -11.81 -14.60 14.80
C GLY A 96 -10.90 -15.34 13.80
N GLU A 97 -10.83 -14.90 12.54
CA GLU A 97 -10.02 -15.53 11.49
C GLU A 97 -8.53 -15.18 11.57
N TYR A 98 -8.21 -14.02 12.14
CA TYR A 98 -6.84 -13.50 12.22
C TYR A 98 -6.22 -13.73 13.60
N SER A 99 -4.90 -13.99 13.65
CA SER A 99 -4.13 -14.02 14.90
C SER A 99 -3.96 -12.62 15.48
N GLU A 100 -3.81 -11.63 14.60
CA GLU A 100 -3.63 -10.23 14.93
C GLU A 100 -4.18 -9.36 13.81
N VAL A 101 -4.80 -8.23 14.19
CA VAL A 101 -5.17 -7.16 13.27
C VAL A 101 -4.35 -5.93 13.66
N VAL A 102 -3.47 -5.49 12.75
CA VAL A 102 -2.51 -4.42 12.98
C VAL A 102 -2.99 -3.14 12.27
N PRO A 103 -3.60 -2.19 13.00
CA PRO A 103 -3.96 -0.88 12.46
C PRO A 103 -2.72 0.01 12.32
N VAL A 104 -2.52 0.64 11.17
CA VAL A 104 -1.50 1.69 10.98
C VAL A 104 -2.17 2.92 10.37
N SER A 105 -2.04 4.05 11.04
CA SER A 105 -2.66 5.31 10.63
C SER A 105 -1.58 6.36 10.37
N LEU A 106 -1.47 6.79 9.11
CA LEU A 106 -0.61 7.88 8.69
C LEU A 106 -1.51 9.07 8.35
N ILE A 107 -1.62 10.00 9.28
CA ILE A 107 -2.51 11.16 9.12
C ILE A 107 -1.68 12.44 9.17
N SER A 108 -1.95 13.33 8.22
CA SER A 108 -1.52 14.72 8.28
C SER A 108 -2.76 15.61 8.32
N ASP A 109 -2.87 16.44 9.33
CA ASP A 109 -4.09 17.21 9.61
C ASP A 109 -3.76 18.59 10.14
N TRP A 110 -4.72 19.50 10.05
CA TRP A 110 -4.58 20.89 10.49
C TRP A 110 -5.79 21.32 11.30
N GLU A 111 -5.58 22.32 12.15
CA GLU A 111 -6.63 23.00 12.88
C GLU A 111 -6.50 24.51 12.70
N ILE A 112 -7.60 25.24 12.89
CA ILE A 112 -7.57 26.70 12.91
C ILE A 112 -7.19 27.15 14.32
N GLN A 113 -6.00 27.72 14.46
CA GLN A 113 -5.51 28.34 15.69
C GLN A 113 -5.33 29.82 15.45
N ARG A 114 -6.03 30.67 16.22
CA ARG A 114 -5.98 32.14 16.08
C ARG A 114 -6.25 32.63 14.65
N GLY A 115 -7.15 31.97 13.93
CA GLY A 115 -7.51 32.31 12.55
C GLY A 115 -6.54 31.82 11.47
N GLN A 116 -5.51 31.07 11.83
CA GLN A 116 -4.56 30.48 10.89
C GLN A 116 -4.62 28.95 10.93
N LYS A 117 -4.49 28.30 9.77
CA LYS A 117 -4.33 26.84 9.73
C LYS A 117 -2.95 26.46 10.25
N VAL A 118 -2.91 25.54 11.21
CA VAL A 118 -1.68 25.00 11.79
C VAL A 118 -1.74 23.48 11.71
N ALA A 119 -0.74 22.86 11.10
CA ALA A 119 -0.63 21.41 11.02
C ALA A 119 -0.43 20.80 12.42
N THR A 120 -1.37 19.94 12.83
CA THR A 120 -1.41 19.25 14.13
C THR A 120 -0.88 17.82 14.07
N LYS A 121 -0.95 17.19 12.89
CA LYS A 121 -0.34 15.88 12.60
C LYS A 121 0.40 15.92 11.27
N ARG A 122 1.46 15.11 11.16
CA ARG A 122 2.40 15.15 10.03
C ARG A 122 2.89 13.75 9.64
N ASP A 123 2.07 12.73 9.87
CA ASP A 123 2.50 11.34 9.76
C ASP A 123 2.37 10.81 8.31
N ALA A 124 1.54 11.44 7.48
CA ALA A 124 1.25 11.03 6.11
C ALA A 124 2.32 11.52 5.11
N THR A 125 3.58 11.17 5.37
CA THR A 125 4.72 11.50 4.50
C THR A 125 5.03 10.40 3.49
N LYS A 126 5.70 10.76 2.38
CA LYS A 126 6.22 9.78 1.41
C LYS A 126 7.11 8.75 2.09
N ALA A 127 7.99 9.23 2.99
CA ALA A 127 8.94 8.38 3.72
C ALA A 127 8.23 7.38 4.66
N ASN A 128 7.25 7.84 5.45
CA ASN A 128 6.53 6.96 6.38
C ASN A 128 5.72 5.90 5.63
N PHE A 129 5.02 6.29 4.56
CA PHE A 129 4.23 5.33 3.79
C PHE A 129 5.12 4.29 3.11
N LYS A 130 6.23 4.70 2.48
CA LYS A 130 7.22 3.78 1.93
C LYS A 130 7.77 2.84 3.00
N ALA A 131 8.08 3.35 4.20
CA ALA A 131 8.61 2.55 5.29
C ALA A 131 7.61 1.50 5.80
N VAL A 132 6.31 1.79 5.82
CA VAL A 132 5.28 0.77 6.10
C VAL A 132 5.36 -0.37 5.09
N LEU A 133 5.42 -0.05 3.78
CA LEU A 133 5.53 -1.07 2.74
C LEU A 133 6.86 -1.83 2.79
N ASP A 134 7.96 -1.15 3.14
CA ASP A 134 9.27 -1.77 3.34
C ASP A 134 9.24 -2.78 4.50
N LEU A 135 8.63 -2.44 5.63
CA LEU A 135 8.46 -3.36 6.76
C LEU A 135 7.62 -4.58 6.37
N LEU A 136 6.53 -4.39 5.62
CA LEU A 136 5.69 -5.48 5.11
C LEU A 136 6.40 -6.34 4.04
N ALA A 137 7.34 -5.76 3.29
CA ALA A 137 8.21 -6.48 2.36
C ALA A 137 9.40 -7.18 3.06
N GLY A 138 9.65 -6.87 4.34
CA GLY A 138 10.84 -7.34 5.07
C GLY A 138 12.14 -6.63 4.68
N ARG A 139 12.05 -5.44 4.09
CA ARG A 139 13.18 -4.56 3.79
C ARG A 139 13.57 -3.76 5.05
N PRO A 140 14.86 -3.43 5.24
CA PRO A 140 15.30 -2.68 6.42
C PRO A 140 14.76 -1.25 6.39
N VAL A 141 14.34 -0.76 7.55
CA VAL A 141 13.89 0.62 7.76
C VAL A 141 14.68 1.22 8.93
N PRO A 142 15.21 2.46 8.81
CA PRO A 142 15.86 3.16 9.91
C PRO A 142 14.94 3.32 11.12
N ASP A 143 15.47 3.16 12.34
CA ASP A 143 14.66 3.26 13.56
C ASP A 143 14.06 4.65 13.78
N GLU A 144 14.68 5.69 13.23
CA GLU A 144 14.11 7.05 13.22
C GLU A 144 12.75 7.09 12.52
N ILE A 145 12.63 6.47 11.35
CA ILE A 145 11.38 6.41 10.58
C ILE A 145 10.38 5.45 11.23
N LYS A 146 10.83 4.37 11.87
CA LYS A 146 9.90 3.50 12.61
C LYS A 146 9.22 4.24 13.76
N ARG A 147 9.93 5.14 14.46
CA ARG A 147 9.37 5.92 15.58
C ARG A 147 8.30 6.92 15.14
N SER A 148 8.28 7.34 13.88
CA SER A 148 7.24 8.22 13.33
C SER A 148 6.01 7.47 12.82
N ILE A 149 5.99 6.14 12.88
CA ILE A 149 4.89 5.30 12.37
C ILE A 149 4.17 4.64 13.56
N PRO A 150 2.87 4.93 13.77
CA PRO A 150 2.08 4.23 14.79
C PRO A 150 2.06 2.72 14.55
N ASN A 151 2.30 1.94 15.61
CA ASN A 151 2.33 0.47 15.60
C ASN A 151 3.41 -0.15 14.70
N ALA A 152 4.50 0.58 14.38
CA ALA A 152 5.59 0.07 13.55
C ALA A 152 6.22 -1.23 14.10
N GLU A 153 6.23 -1.40 15.42
CA GLU A 153 6.76 -2.59 16.10
C GLU A 153 5.95 -3.87 15.81
N LYS A 154 4.71 -3.73 15.33
CA LYS A 154 3.83 -4.85 14.94
C LYS A 154 3.87 -5.14 13.45
N LEU A 155 4.46 -4.23 12.65
CA LEU A 155 4.68 -4.46 11.23
C LEU A 155 5.81 -5.47 11.05
N ALA A 156 5.54 -6.48 10.24
CA ALA A 156 6.50 -7.53 9.94
C ALA A 156 6.29 -8.02 8.51
N ARG A 157 7.32 -8.68 7.97
CA ARG A 157 7.27 -9.23 6.62
C ARG A 157 6.03 -10.10 6.45
N THR A 158 5.25 -9.78 5.43
CA THR A 158 4.02 -10.48 5.04
C THR A 158 4.32 -11.89 4.56
N THR A 159 3.33 -12.77 4.65
CA THR A 159 3.32 -14.10 4.05
C THR A 159 2.09 -14.27 3.15
N PRO A 160 2.08 -15.26 2.25
CA PRO A 160 0.92 -15.53 1.39
C PRO A 160 -0.39 -15.85 2.11
N ASP A 161 -0.39 -15.98 3.45
CA ASP A 161 -1.59 -16.15 4.24
C ASP A 161 -2.15 -14.79 4.75
N ASP A 162 -1.33 -13.74 4.80
CA ASP A 162 -1.72 -12.44 5.38
C ASP A 162 -2.63 -11.62 4.45
N LEU A 163 -3.42 -10.73 5.07
CA LEU A 163 -4.23 -9.71 4.41
C LEU A 163 -3.58 -8.33 4.57
N VAL A 164 -3.53 -7.55 3.49
CA VAL A 164 -3.14 -6.13 3.51
C VAL A 164 -4.26 -5.28 2.91
N LEU A 165 -4.85 -4.42 3.72
CA LEU A 165 -5.82 -3.41 3.28
C LEU A 165 -5.19 -2.04 3.40
N ILE A 166 -5.18 -1.28 2.31
CA ILE A 166 -4.65 0.08 2.25
C ILE A 166 -5.77 1.01 1.81
N LEU A 167 -6.08 2.01 2.62
CA LEU A 167 -6.81 3.20 2.19
C LEU A 167 -5.81 4.34 2.01
N PHE A 168 -5.85 5.01 0.87
CA PHE A 168 -5.09 6.24 0.64
C PHE A 168 -6.03 7.35 0.20
N SER A 169 -6.26 8.32 1.10
CA SER A 169 -7.06 9.53 0.84
C SER A 169 -6.17 10.78 0.82
N SER A 170 -6.13 11.47 -0.32
CA SER A 170 -5.26 12.64 -0.54
C SER A 170 -5.59 13.37 -1.85
N HIS A 171 -4.90 14.46 -2.16
CA HIS A 171 -4.91 14.95 -3.54
C HIS A 171 -4.24 13.97 -4.50
N GLY A 172 -4.79 13.87 -5.71
CA GLY A 172 -4.23 13.13 -6.82
C GLY A 172 -3.90 14.04 -8.00
N TYR A 173 -2.83 13.70 -8.71
CA TYR A 173 -2.50 14.32 -9.99
C TYR A 173 -2.27 13.24 -11.05
N ALA A 174 -2.84 13.44 -12.24
CA ALA A 174 -2.60 12.59 -13.39
C ALA A 174 -1.93 13.43 -14.48
N ASP A 175 -0.77 12.99 -14.95
CA ASP A 175 -0.08 13.65 -16.05
C ASP A 175 -0.66 13.24 -17.42
N GLN A 176 -0.18 13.89 -18.48
CA GLN A 176 -0.62 13.60 -19.86
C GLN A 176 -0.19 12.22 -20.37
N SER A 177 0.77 11.57 -19.72
CA SER A 177 1.23 10.23 -20.07
C SER A 177 0.41 9.14 -19.37
N GLY A 178 -0.54 9.52 -18.49
CA GLY A 178 -1.36 8.61 -17.71
C GLY A 178 -0.72 8.16 -16.40
N ASN A 179 0.40 8.76 -15.98
CA ASN A 179 1.01 8.47 -14.68
C ASN A 179 0.21 9.17 -13.58
N PHE A 180 -0.13 8.42 -12.54
CA PHE A 180 -0.84 8.95 -11.38
C PHE A 180 0.12 9.22 -10.22
N TYR A 181 -0.12 10.30 -9.48
CA TYR A 181 0.67 10.73 -8.35
C TYR A 181 -0.24 10.99 -7.13
N PHE A 182 0.08 10.37 -6.00
CA PHE A 182 -0.49 10.71 -4.70
C PHE A 182 0.33 11.84 -4.08
N ILE A 183 -0.34 12.85 -3.52
CA ILE A 183 0.30 14.01 -2.89
C ILE A 183 0.32 13.81 -1.37
N PRO A 184 1.46 13.42 -0.76
CA PRO A 184 1.60 13.29 0.70
C PRO A 184 1.74 14.67 1.36
N TYR A 185 1.95 14.70 2.67
CA TYR A 185 2.18 15.93 3.43
C TYR A 185 3.42 16.71 2.97
N ASP A 186 4.52 16.01 2.72
CA ASP A 186 5.88 16.52 2.59
C ASP A 186 6.27 16.87 1.15
N THR A 187 5.40 17.61 0.43
CA THR A 187 5.68 18.04 -0.96
C THR A 187 6.42 19.37 -1.08
N GLY A 188 6.88 19.93 0.04
CA GLY A 188 7.57 21.21 0.10
C GLY A 188 6.61 22.40 0.22
N PRO A 189 7.12 23.56 0.69
CA PRO A 189 6.31 24.77 0.86
C PRO A 189 5.92 25.38 -0.49
N GLY A 190 4.83 26.14 -0.50
CA GLY A 190 4.33 26.85 -1.67
C GLY A 190 3.15 27.76 -1.35
N ALA A 191 2.69 28.50 -2.35
CA ALA A 191 1.57 29.45 -2.23
C ALA A 191 0.49 29.26 -3.32
N CYS A 192 0.67 28.28 -4.20
CA CYS A 192 -0.29 27.93 -5.25
C CYS A 192 -0.42 26.41 -5.35
N SER A 193 -1.60 25.93 -5.72
CA SER A 193 -1.93 24.53 -5.99
C SER A 193 -1.50 24.12 -7.40
N VAL A 194 -0.21 24.29 -7.70
CA VAL A 194 0.39 23.93 -9.01
C VAL A 194 1.29 22.70 -8.83
N PHE A 195 1.08 21.71 -9.69
CA PHE A 195 1.90 20.48 -9.69
C PHE A 195 3.23 20.73 -10.42
N THR A 196 4.22 21.25 -9.70
CA THR A 196 5.56 21.54 -10.20
C THR A 196 6.44 20.29 -10.22
N GLU A 197 7.65 20.39 -10.81
CA GLU A 197 8.68 19.34 -10.72
C GLU A 197 8.97 18.93 -9.28
N THR A 198 9.18 19.92 -8.41
CA THR A 198 9.44 19.74 -6.98
C THR A 198 8.34 18.96 -6.27
N VAL A 199 7.07 19.24 -6.59
CA VAL A 199 5.92 18.51 -6.05
C VAL A 199 5.87 17.10 -6.61
N ARG A 200 6.18 16.92 -7.91
CA ARG A 200 6.21 15.60 -8.57
C ARG A 200 7.24 14.67 -7.95
N GLU A 201 8.47 15.12 -7.74
CA GLU A 201 9.55 14.33 -7.12
C GLU A 201 9.21 13.87 -5.69
N ARG A 202 8.48 14.72 -4.95
CA ARG A 202 8.04 14.46 -3.57
C ARG A 202 6.70 13.74 -3.47
N SER A 203 5.96 13.62 -4.57
CA SER A 203 4.74 12.83 -4.66
C SER A 203 5.07 11.35 -4.83
N ILE A 204 4.08 10.47 -4.65
CA ILE A 204 4.24 9.03 -4.86
C ILE A 204 3.64 8.69 -6.22
N SER A 205 4.48 8.33 -7.19
CA SER A 205 4.00 7.88 -8.50
C SER A 205 3.41 6.46 -8.45
N SER A 206 2.54 6.13 -9.41
CA SER A 206 2.03 4.77 -9.61
C SER A 206 3.16 3.75 -9.84
N ASP A 207 4.26 4.17 -10.47
CA ASP A 207 5.43 3.33 -10.72
C ASP A 207 6.21 3.05 -9.44
N GLU A 208 6.46 4.07 -8.63
CA GLU A 208 7.07 3.90 -7.30
C GLU A 208 6.22 3.01 -6.41
N LEU A 209 4.90 3.23 -6.38
CA LEU A 209 3.98 2.41 -5.60
C LEU A 209 4.02 0.94 -6.05
N SER A 210 3.98 0.70 -7.36
CA SER A 210 4.06 -0.64 -7.93
C SER A 210 5.38 -1.33 -7.58
N LEU A 211 6.49 -0.60 -7.62
CA LEU A 211 7.80 -1.10 -7.22
C LEU A 211 7.84 -1.45 -5.73
N TRP A 212 7.31 -0.59 -4.85
CA TRP A 212 7.33 -0.81 -3.41
C TRP A 212 6.47 -2.00 -2.99
N LEU A 213 5.31 -2.19 -3.65
CA LEU A 213 4.39 -3.29 -3.39
C LEU A 213 4.86 -4.65 -3.93
N ARG A 214 5.79 -4.68 -4.90
CA ARG A 214 6.25 -5.90 -5.57
C ARG A 214 6.69 -7.02 -4.62
N ASP A 215 7.34 -6.67 -3.51
CA ASP A 215 7.85 -7.64 -2.53
C ASP A 215 6.94 -7.78 -1.29
N VAL A 216 5.79 -7.10 -1.27
CA VAL A 216 4.74 -7.30 -0.25
C VAL A 216 3.97 -8.55 -0.63
N ASP A 217 4.45 -9.69 -0.13
CA ASP A 217 3.97 -11.03 -0.43
C ASP A 217 2.79 -11.42 0.47
N ALA A 218 1.71 -10.63 0.38
CA ALA A 218 0.42 -10.92 1.03
C ALA A 218 -0.49 -11.65 0.05
N GLY A 219 -1.17 -12.70 0.50
CA GLY A 219 -2.07 -13.49 -0.37
C GLY A 219 -3.31 -12.71 -0.80
N GLN A 220 -3.70 -11.71 0.00
CA GLN A 220 -4.77 -10.78 -0.32
C GLN A 220 -4.30 -9.35 -0.07
N MET A 221 -4.42 -8.51 -1.10
CA MET A 221 -4.06 -7.10 -1.01
C MET A 221 -5.12 -6.26 -1.72
N THR A 222 -5.64 -5.25 -1.02
CA THR A 222 -6.59 -4.29 -1.59
C THR A 222 -6.11 -2.87 -1.31
N LEU A 223 -5.99 -2.08 -2.37
CA LEU A 223 -5.75 -0.65 -2.31
C LEU A 223 -7.04 0.10 -2.68
N ILE A 224 -7.53 0.93 -1.78
CA ILE A 224 -8.65 1.85 -1.96
C ILE A 224 -8.05 3.24 -2.08
N VAL A 225 -8.32 3.91 -3.20
CA VAL A 225 -7.83 5.27 -3.48
C VAL A 225 -9.00 6.22 -3.43
N ASP A 226 -8.93 7.20 -2.53
CA ASP A 226 -9.85 8.35 -2.48
C ASP A 226 -9.08 9.62 -2.78
N ALA A 227 -8.91 9.90 -4.07
CA ALA A 227 -8.19 11.07 -4.52
C ALA A 227 -8.92 11.72 -5.70
N CYS A 228 -9.13 13.03 -5.62
CA CYS A 228 -9.70 13.77 -6.74
C CYS A 228 -8.70 13.84 -7.90
N TYR A 229 -9.15 13.47 -9.10
CA TYR A 229 -8.43 13.66 -10.34
C TYR A 229 -8.42 15.15 -10.73
N SER A 230 -7.36 15.88 -10.40
CA SER A 230 -7.15 17.20 -11.01
C SER A 230 -6.62 17.02 -12.43
N THR A 231 -7.55 16.82 -13.38
CA THR A 231 -7.25 16.58 -14.81
C THR A 231 -6.63 17.79 -15.51
N ALA A 232 -5.54 17.58 -16.25
CA ALA A 232 -5.52 17.96 -17.67
C ALA A 232 -6.18 16.79 -18.43
N ALA A 233 -7.35 17.04 -19.01
CA ALA A 233 -8.22 15.98 -19.54
C ALA A 233 -7.51 15.10 -20.58
N ILE A 234 -7.32 13.82 -20.26
CA ILE A 234 -7.13 12.75 -21.24
C ILE A 234 -7.81 11.49 -20.69
N GLU A 235 -8.73 10.91 -21.47
CA GLU A 235 -9.28 9.57 -21.26
C GLU A 235 -8.17 8.53 -21.47
N GLY A 236 -7.34 8.34 -20.44
CA GLY A 236 -6.32 7.30 -20.41
C GLY A 236 -6.79 6.13 -19.56
N SER A 237 -7.19 5.02 -20.20
CA SER A 237 -7.49 3.73 -19.55
C SER A 237 -6.20 3.09 -18.99
N GLY A 238 -5.57 3.72 -17.99
CA GLY A 238 -4.19 3.42 -17.59
C GLY A 238 -3.98 2.90 -16.18
N PHE A 239 -4.90 3.14 -15.24
CA PHE A 239 -4.68 2.73 -13.86
C PHE A 239 -5.06 1.25 -13.62
N LYS A 240 -4.06 0.39 -13.41
CA LYS A 240 -4.23 -1.00 -12.98
C LYS A 240 -3.49 -1.21 -11.64
N PRO A 241 -4.17 -1.08 -10.48
CA PRO A 241 -3.53 -1.14 -9.17
C PRO A 241 -3.25 -2.55 -8.65
N GLY A 242 -2.98 -3.52 -9.53
CA GLY A 242 -2.72 -4.91 -9.12
C GLY A 242 -1.55 -5.51 -9.87
N PRO A 243 -0.82 -6.47 -9.27
CA PRO A 243 0.07 -7.32 -10.04
C PRO A 243 -0.78 -8.00 -11.12
N THR A 244 -0.46 -7.74 -12.38
CA THR A 244 -1.05 -8.48 -13.50
C THR A 244 -0.69 -9.95 -13.33
N VAL A 245 -1.69 -10.75 -12.98
CA VAL A 245 -1.67 -12.22 -12.98
C VAL A 245 -1.74 -12.78 -14.39
#